data_AF-A0A3Q3LT86-F1
#
_entry.id   AF-A0A3Q3LT86-F1
#
_cell.length_a   1.000
_cell.length_b   1.000
_cell.length_c   1.000
_cell.angle_alpha   90.00
_cell.angle_beta   90.00
_cell.angle_gamma   90.00
#
_symmetry.space_group_name_H-M   'P 1'
#
loop_
_entity.id
_entity.type
_entity.pdbx_description
1 polymer ?
#
loop_
_entity_poly.entity_id
_entity_poly.type
_entity_poly.pdbx_seq_one_letter_code
_entity_poly.pdbx_strand_id
1 'polypeptide(L)'
;MSSIKFFKYIDFNWNIPHNIFTLQVFYRRAHVEPPNSTSINDFVIDDSEEGEEDNIIAVPFESDMPTSEEVELAIILSAFREDHLSGGVISTCCIRRKKLLESAIKVISRVTFCWTDSPQIEFVGEDADDMGGPQREFFRLLMIEVQTSLGIFEGKAGQVFLSYDQAALDQNKYFKAGNLIAWSIAHGGPCIKALDTSLFQLMCGQEPQLEQFDWQLLPDPDVQSKVKRILECKTAGDLTALQKDLGNWINECGVPFIFTATIEDIPKIYAYVVKHYIFLRTARTVHQFTEGMNAFGKLWDLVKENWIAFLPLFTNMQEPLSKAAFKAIFTYSYSSRGTNRREEEEDTIYCWELVLNMIEDKLTELRFEDLLIFITGADEVPALGFPNKPCIDFFEQESGQRRLPYASTCMMCLFLPRGITQEDELHRMLFQATKDSLGFGKV
;
A
#
# COMPACT_ATOMS: atom_id res chain seq x y z
N MET A 1 3.51 61.13 29.52
CA MET A 1 2.86 59.84 29.82
C MET A 1 3.08 58.96 28.61
N SER A 2 4.13 58.14 28.66
CA SER A 2 4.58 57.30 27.55
C SER A 2 4.91 55.91 28.12
N SER A 3 4.25 54.91 27.55
CA SER A 3 4.32 53.49 27.89
C SER A 3 5.57 52.82 27.33
N ILE A 4 6.32 52.05 28.14
CA ILE A 4 7.36 51.11 27.67
C ILE A 4 7.52 49.92 28.66
N LYS A 5 7.44 48.69 28.08
CA LYS A 5 7.97 47.35 28.47
C LYS A 5 7.36 46.64 29.70
N PHE A 6 7.09 45.32 29.71
CA PHE A 6 7.83 44.16 29.15
C PHE A 6 6.88 43.02 28.71
N PHE A 7 7.14 42.41 27.55
CA PHE A 7 6.84 40.99 27.28
C PHE A 7 8.11 40.34 26.72
N LYS A 8 8.54 39.25 27.37
CA LYS A 8 9.68 38.42 26.94
C LYS A 8 9.21 37.52 25.80
N TYR A 9 9.94 37.58 24.69
CA TYR A 9 9.93 36.55 23.66
C TYR A 9 10.46 35.23 24.26
N ILE A 10 9.72 34.14 24.09
CA ILE A 10 10.25 32.78 24.15
C ILE A 10 10.24 32.31 22.70
N ASP A 11 11.43 32.18 22.11
CA ASP A 11 11.62 31.56 20.81
C ASP A 11 11.29 30.07 20.91
N PHE A 12 10.22 29.62 20.26
CA PHE A 12 9.98 28.22 19.97
C PHE A 12 10.83 27.84 18.75
N ASN A 13 12.01 27.28 19.02
CA ASN A 13 12.81 26.57 18.02
C ASN A 13 12.05 25.29 17.64
N TRP A 14 11.34 25.31 16.51
CA TRP A 14 10.83 24.12 15.85
C TRP A 14 12.01 23.37 15.22
N ASN A 15 12.58 22.41 15.94
CA ASN A 15 13.42 21.38 15.32
C ASN A 15 12.49 20.37 14.64
N ILE A 16 12.08 20.67 13.42
CA ILE A 16 11.45 19.69 12.52
C ILE A 16 12.56 18.75 12.04
N PRO A 17 12.44 17.42 12.20
CA PRO A 17 13.43 16.48 11.67
C PRO A 17 13.54 16.63 10.14
N HIS A 18 14.77 16.71 9.62
CA HIS A 18 15.09 16.90 8.19
C HIS A 18 14.66 15.75 7.25
N ASN A 19 13.77 14.84 7.65
CA ASN A 19 13.40 13.62 6.92
C ASN A 19 12.02 13.65 6.23
N ILE A 20 11.32 14.79 6.18
CA ILE A 20 10.01 14.91 5.51
C ILE A 20 10.11 14.88 3.96
N PHE A 21 11.31 15.07 3.39
CA PHE A 21 11.52 15.19 1.94
C PHE A 21 11.32 13.88 1.13
N THR A 22 11.15 12.72 1.78
CA THR A 22 10.99 11.41 1.12
C THR A 22 9.55 11.04 0.74
N LEU A 23 8.55 11.83 1.15
CA LEU A 23 7.14 11.56 0.82
C LEU A 23 6.70 12.06 -0.55
N GLN A 24 7.54 12.80 -1.28
CA GLN A 24 7.06 13.71 -2.33
C GLN A 24 6.45 13.07 -3.59
N VAL A 25 6.59 11.75 -3.85
CA VAL A 25 6.35 11.22 -5.22
C VAL A 25 5.54 9.91 -5.27
N PHE A 26 5.10 9.33 -4.14
CA PHE A 26 4.90 7.86 -4.10
C PHE A 26 3.47 7.32 -4.17
N TYR A 27 2.44 8.16 -4.18
CA TYR A 27 1.05 7.67 -4.22
C TYR A 27 0.25 8.34 -5.35
N ARG A 28 0.37 7.81 -6.58
CA ARG A 28 -0.45 8.27 -7.70
C ARG A 28 -1.87 7.69 -7.56
N ARG A 29 -2.89 8.55 -7.59
CA ARG A 29 -4.31 8.16 -7.58
C ARG A 29 -4.88 8.14 -9.00
N ALA A 30 -5.78 7.20 -9.27
CA ALA A 30 -6.78 7.39 -10.32
C ALA A 30 -7.72 8.54 -9.92
N HIS A 31 -7.89 9.53 -10.80
CA HIS A 31 -8.83 10.62 -10.59
C HIS A 31 -10.24 10.08 -10.32
N VAL A 32 -10.78 10.35 -9.13
CA VAL A 32 -12.23 10.31 -8.89
C VAL A 32 -12.75 11.70 -9.22
N GLU A 33 -13.37 11.87 -10.38
CA GLU A 33 -13.99 13.13 -10.76
C GLU A 33 -15.16 13.45 -9.82
N PRO A 34 -15.21 14.64 -9.18
CA PRO A 34 -16.45 15.16 -8.63
C PRO A 34 -17.39 15.59 -9.78
N PRO A 35 -18.71 15.45 -9.64
CA PRO A 35 -19.65 15.73 -10.72
C PRO A 35 -19.63 17.21 -11.14
N ASN A 36 -19.21 17.41 -12.40
CA ASN A 36 -19.29 18.59 -13.28
C ASN A 36 -19.86 19.92 -12.74
N SER A 37 -19.06 20.98 -12.90
CA SER A 37 -19.55 22.33 -13.20
C SER A 37 -18.88 22.87 -14.47
N THR A 38 -19.69 23.10 -15.50
CA THR A 38 -19.39 23.75 -16.79
C THR A 38 -18.92 25.21 -16.67
N SER A 39 -17.92 25.60 -17.48
CA SER A 39 -17.75 26.95 -18.06
C SER A 39 -16.64 26.90 -19.13
N ILE A 40 -16.98 26.82 -20.42
CA ILE A 40 -17.03 27.91 -21.43
C ILE A 40 -15.68 28.63 -21.66
N ASN A 41 -15.12 28.34 -22.84
CA ASN A 41 -14.30 29.12 -23.80
C ASN A 41 -13.67 30.45 -23.35
N ASP A 42 -12.39 30.66 -23.71
CA ASP A 42 -12.10 31.61 -24.80
C ASP A 42 -10.72 31.44 -25.45
N PHE A 43 -10.74 31.71 -26.74
CA PHE A 43 -9.70 31.60 -27.77
C PHE A 43 -9.05 32.98 -27.96
N VAL A 44 -7.72 33.10 -27.93
CA VAL A 44 -7.02 34.22 -28.58
C VAL A 44 -5.70 33.72 -29.17
N ILE A 45 -5.61 33.85 -30.50
CA ILE A 45 -4.38 33.78 -31.31
C ILE A 45 -3.85 35.21 -31.43
N ASP A 46 -2.54 35.41 -31.27
CA ASP A 46 -1.86 36.54 -31.92
C ASP A 46 -0.41 36.16 -32.30
N ASP A 47 -0.05 36.58 -33.50
CA ASP A 47 1.16 36.28 -34.28
C ASP A 47 2.30 37.24 -33.93
N SER A 48 3.55 36.75 -33.90
CA SER A 48 4.72 37.49 -34.45
C SER A 48 6.00 36.63 -34.49
N GLU A 49 6.53 36.48 -35.70
CA GLU A 49 7.91 36.12 -36.08
C GLU A 49 8.90 37.17 -35.51
N GLU A 50 10.20 36.98 -35.23
CA GLU A 50 11.27 36.13 -35.78
C GLU A 50 12.52 36.35 -34.87
N GLY A 51 13.43 35.37 -34.73
CA GLY A 51 14.77 35.59 -34.14
C GLY A 51 15.40 34.37 -33.44
N GLU A 52 16.32 33.69 -34.13
CA GLU A 52 17.09 32.53 -33.68
C GLU A 52 18.05 32.83 -32.51
N GLU A 53 18.09 31.93 -31.52
CA GLU A 53 19.32 31.49 -30.84
C GLU A 53 19.02 30.18 -30.07
N ASP A 54 19.74 29.11 -30.42
CA ASP A 54 19.66 27.79 -29.79
C ASP A 54 19.88 27.88 -28.26
N ASN A 55 18.77 27.91 -27.51
CA ASN A 55 18.77 27.56 -26.10
C ASN A 55 18.03 26.24 -25.96
N ILE A 56 18.77 25.20 -25.55
CA ILE A 56 18.21 23.95 -25.04
C ILE A 56 17.33 24.35 -23.84
N ILE A 57 16.02 24.48 -24.09
CA ILE A 57 15.02 24.65 -23.05
C ILE A 57 15.09 23.38 -22.22
N ALA A 58 15.67 23.48 -21.03
CA ALA A 58 15.44 22.51 -19.98
C ALA A 58 13.92 22.40 -19.83
N VAL A 59 13.35 21.29 -20.30
CA VAL A 59 11.96 20.94 -20.01
C VAL A 59 11.88 20.96 -18.48
N PRO A 60 11.06 21.83 -17.87
CA PRO A 60 10.89 21.80 -16.44
C PRO A 60 10.38 20.41 -16.10
N PHE A 61 11.19 19.65 -15.37
CA PHE A 61 10.72 18.47 -14.68
C PHE A 61 9.59 18.99 -13.81
N GLU A 62 8.33 18.70 -14.18
CA GLU A 62 7.20 18.91 -13.29
C GLU A 62 7.57 18.17 -12.02
N SER A 63 7.93 18.93 -10.99
CA SER A 63 8.19 18.39 -9.68
C SER A 63 6.86 17.83 -9.21
N ASP A 64 6.71 16.53 -9.28
CA ASP A 64 5.66 15.79 -8.60
C ASP A 64 5.71 16.19 -7.12
N MET A 65 4.85 17.15 -6.77
CA MET A 65 4.61 17.56 -5.40
C MET A 65 3.58 16.59 -4.85
N PRO A 66 3.78 16.07 -3.62
CA PRO A 66 2.85 15.11 -3.03
C PRO A 66 1.47 15.76 -2.91
N THR A 67 0.42 14.96 -3.11
CA THR A 67 -0.94 15.46 -2.91
C THR A 67 -1.13 15.89 -1.44
N SER A 68 -1.97 16.90 -1.18
CA SER A 68 -2.19 17.44 0.18
C SER A 68 -2.58 16.37 1.22
N GLU A 69 -3.09 15.23 0.76
CA GLU A 69 -3.63 14.15 1.58
C GLU A 69 -2.55 13.09 1.97
N GLU A 70 -1.47 12.94 1.19
CA GLU A 70 -0.36 12.03 1.52
C GLU A 70 0.50 12.57 2.66
N VAL A 71 0.76 13.88 2.62
CA VAL A 71 1.41 14.61 3.70
C VAL A 71 0.59 14.48 4.99
N GLU A 72 -0.73 14.41 4.88
CA GLU A 72 -1.65 14.26 6.01
C GLU A 72 -1.55 12.87 6.66
N LEU A 73 -1.52 11.77 5.88
CA LEU A 73 -1.42 10.41 6.45
C LEU A 73 -0.12 10.19 7.24
N ALA A 74 1.02 10.61 6.69
CA ALA A 74 2.30 10.45 7.35
C ALA A 74 2.37 11.24 8.67
N ILE A 75 1.78 12.45 8.69
CA ILE A 75 1.66 13.26 9.91
C ILE A 75 0.78 12.55 10.95
N ILE A 76 -0.39 12.05 10.54
CA ILE A 76 -1.32 11.34 11.43
C ILE A 76 -0.65 10.10 12.05
N LEU A 77 0.03 9.28 11.23
CA LEU A 77 0.72 8.08 11.72
C LEU A 77 1.93 8.42 12.60
N SER A 78 2.64 9.52 12.30
CA SER A 78 3.76 9.96 13.13
C SER A 78 3.28 10.39 14.52
N ALA A 79 2.22 11.20 14.60
CA ALA A 79 1.60 11.59 15.86
C ALA A 79 1.11 10.37 16.65
N PHE A 80 0.43 9.42 15.99
CA PHE A 80 -0.01 8.18 16.62
C PHE A 80 1.17 7.41 17.25
N ARG A 81 2.29 7.30 16.54
CA ARG A 81 3.49 6.60 17.03
C ARG A 81 4.14 7.31 18.21
N GLU A 82 4.21 8.63 18.18
CA GLU A 82 4.74 9.44 19.28
C GLU A 82 3.93 9.26 20.57
N ASP A 83 2.59 9.17 20.44
CA ASP A 83 1.70 9.01 21.59
C ASP A 83 1.68 7.58 22.17
N HIS A 84 1.98 6.56 21.35
CA HIS A 84 1.73 5.16 21.72
C HIS A 84 2.96 4.26 21.77
N LEU A 85 4.09 4.60 21.13
CA LEU A 85 5.27 3.74 21.16
C LEU A 85 6.20 4.09 22.33
N SER A 86 6.69 3.07 23.02
CA SER A 86 7.71 3.22 24.05
C SER A 86 9.06 3.39 23.36
N GLY A 87 9.57 4.64 23.31
CA GLY A 87 10.80 5.04 22.63
C GLY A 87 12.10 4.46 23.21
N GLY A 88 12.25 3.13 23.25
CA GLY A 88 13.50 2.46 23.60
C GLY A 88 13.39 1.02 24.10
N VAL A 89 12.19 0.48 24.31
CA VAL A 89 12.03 -0.94 24.73
C VAL A 89 11.92 -1.82 23.49
N ILE A 90 12.74 -2.87 23.44
CA ILE A 90 12.80 -3.81 22.33
C ILE A 90 12.21 -5.14 22.79
N SER A 91 11.34 -5.72 21.96
CA SER A 91 10.80 -7.06 22.15
C SER A 91 11.24 -7.99 21.03
N THR A 92 12.03 -9.01 21.36
CA THR A 92 12.50 -10.03 20.41
C THR A 92 11.38 -10.98 20.00
N CYS A 93 11.19 -11.11 18.68
CA CYS A 93 10.15 -11.89 18.04
C CYS A 93 10.78 -12.97 17.16
N CYS A 94 10.89 -14.20 17.68
CA CYS A 94 11.41 -15.33 16.91
C CYS A 94 10.34 -15.87 15.94
N ILE A 95 10.62 -15.81 14.63
CA ILE A 95 9.68 -16.14 13.55
C ILE A 95 10.22 -17.32 12.73
N ARG A 96 9.34 -18.27 12.39
CA ARG A 96 9.67 -19.34 11.43
C ARG A 96 9.06 -18.99 10.08
N ARG A 97 9.87 -18.85 9.03
CA ARG A 97 9.39 -18.50 7.67
C ARG A 97 8.23 -19.39 7.20
N LYS A 98 8.38 -20.72 7.31
CA LYS A 98 7.34 -21.70 6.90
C LYS A 98 6.06 -21.69 7.75
N LYS A 99 6.07 -20.98 8.88
CA LYS A 99 4.97 -20.92 9.87
C LYS A 99 4.83 -19.47 10.37
N LEU A 100 4.90 -18.51 9.46
CA LEU A 100 5.04 -17.09 9.80
C LEU A 100 3.83 -16.60 10.58
N LEU A 101 2.62 -16.83 10.07
CA LEU A 101 1.37 -16.44 10.73
C LEU A 101 1.18 -17.11 12.09
N GLU A 102 1.43 -18.42 12.19
CA GLU A 102 1.38 -19.15 13.47
C GLU A 102 2.36 -18.56 14.49
N SER A 103 3.56 -18.19 14.04
CA SER A 103 4.61 -17.61 14.89
C SER A 103 4.21 -16.21 15.36
N ALA A 104 3.70 -15.36 14.45
CA ALA A 104 3.22 -14.02 14.76
C ALA A 104 2.06 -14.04 15.76
N ILE A 105 1.04 -14.90 15.54
CA ILE A 105 -0.06 -15.08 16.48
C ILE A 105 0.45 -15.52 17.85
N LYS A 106 1.42 -16.44 17.89
CA LYS A 106 2.02 -16.90 19.15
C LYS A 106 2.79 -15.78 19.87
N VAL A 107 3.45 -14.87 19.14
CA VAL A 107 4.13 -13.70 19.72
C VAL A 107 3.12 -12.77 20.39
N ILE A 108 2.10 -12.32 19.65
CA ILE A 108 1.11 -11.36 20.19
C ILE A 108 0.22 -11.96 21.29
N SER A 109 0.19 -13.30 21.41
CA SER A 109 -0.56 -14.01 22.45
C SER A 109 0.24 -14.19 23.76
N ARG A 110 1.51 -13.76 23.82
CA ARG A 110 2.30 -13.88 25.05
C ARG A 110 1.78 -12.89 26.09
N VAL A 111 1.73 -13.32 27.35
CA VAL A 111 1.34 -12.44 28.48
C VAL A 111 2.28 -11.27 28.70
N THR A 112 3.52 -11.39 28.23
CA THR A 112 4.56 -10.35 28.29
C THR A 112 4.59 -9.47 27.05
N PHE A 113 3.74 -9.73 26.05
CA PHE A 113 3.74 -8.95 24.82
C PHE A 113 3.23 -7.53 25.11
N CYS A 114 3.97 -6.53 24.64
CA CYS A 114 3.57 -5.15 24.71
C CYS A 114 3.54 -4.56 23.29
N TRP A 115 2.40 -3.97 22.92
CA TRP A 115 2.22 -3.37 21.59
C TRP A 115 3.17 -2.20 21.32
N THR A 116 3.58 -1.53 22.40
CA THR A 116 4.37 -0.29 22.36
C THR A 116 5.87 -0.56 22.15
N ASP A 117 6.32 -1.79 22.42
CA ASP A 117 7.72 -2.20 22.26
C ASP A 117 8.08 -2.30 20.78
N SER A 118 9.30 -1.87 20.44
CA SER A 118 9.83 -2.02 19.08
C SER A 118 10.12 -3.50 18.80
N PRO A 119 9.52 -4.11 17.77
CA PRO A 119 9.69 -5.53 17.52
C PRO A 119 11.02 -5.78 16.79
N GLN A 120 11.88 -6.60 17.38
CA GLN A 120 13.10 -7.08 16.75
C GLN A 120 12.84 -8.49 16.20
N ILE A 121 12.87 -8.64 14.89
CA ILE A 121 12.51 -9.89 14.22
C ILE A 121 13.73 -10.76 14.00
N GLU A 122 13.67 -11.98 14.53
CA GLU A 122 14.69 -13.01 14.32
C GLU A 122 14.08 -14.19 13.57
N PHE A 123 14.49 -14.39 12.32
CA PHE A 123 14.11 -15.59 11.58
C PHE A 123 14.93 -16.79 12.08
N VAL A 124 14.23 -17.85 12.52
CA VAL A 124 14.88 -19.02 13.12
C VAL A 124 15.81 -19.69 12.11
N GLY A 125 17.10 -19.76 12.44
CA GLY A 125 18.13 -20.39 11.60
C GLY A 125 18.83 -19.44 10.64
N GLU A 126 18.60 -18.12 10.76
CA GLU A 126 19.26 -17.10 9.95
C GLU A 126 20.12 -16.19 10.84
N ASP A 127 21.38 -16.02 10.44
CA ASP A 127 22.32 -15.12 11.10
C ASP A 127 22.12 -13.69 10.57
N ALA A 128 21.11 -12.99 11.08
CA ALA A 128 20.80 -11.63 10.69
C ALA A 128 20.48 -10.76 11.90
N ASP A 129 21.26 -9.70 12.09
CA ASP A 129 20.94 -8.64 13.04
C ASP A 129 19.81 -7.79 12.45
N ASP A 130 18.70 -7.66 13.19
CA ASP A 130 17.59 -6.83 12.75
C ASP A 130 17.91 -5.34 12.92
N MET A 131 18.54 -4.78 11.89
CA MET A 131 18.71 -3.34 11.71
C MET A 131 17.58 -2.75 10.83
N GLY A 132 16.40 -3.41 10.82
CA GLY A 132 15.18 -2.99 10.13
C GLY A 132 14.85 -3.79 8.87
N GLY A 133 15.81 -4.49 8.27
CA GLY A 133 15.58 -5.36 7.10
C GLY A 133 14.63 -6.52 7.42
N PRO A 134 14.97 -7.36 8.43
CA PRO A 134 14.09 -8.42 8.91
C PRO A 134 12.69 -7.96 9.32
N GLN A 135 12.58 -6.82 10.00
CA GLN A 135 11.29 -6.25 10.38
C GLN A 135 10.41 -5.90 9.16
N ARG A 136 10.96 -5.22 8.15
CA ARG A 136 10.22 -4.87 6.92
C ARG A 136 9.75 -6.11 6.17
N GLU A 137 10.65 -7.09 5.99
CA GLU A 137 10.27 -8.33 5.32
C GLU A 137 9.18 -9.07 6.09
N PHE A 138 9.29 -9.15 7.42
CA PHE A 138 8.31 -9.81 8.26
C PHE A 138 6.91 -9.22 8.12
N PHE A 139 6.77 -7.90 8.24
CA PHE A 139 5.45 -7.28 8.14
C PHE A 139 4.85 -7.41 6.74
N ARG A 140 5.66 -7.31 5.68
CA ARG A 140 5.22 -7.59 4.30
C ARG A 140 4.68 -9.01 4.16
N LEU A 141 5.46 -10.00 4.58
CA LEU A 141 5.03 -11.41 4.53
C LEU A 141 3.82 -11.68 5.44
N LEU A 142 3.73 -11.00 6.58
CA LEU A 142 2.60 -11.12 7.49
C LEU A 142 1.30 -10.64 6.83
N MET A 143 1.32 -9.53 6.10
CA MET A 143 0.12 -9.05 5.39
C MET A 143 -0.33 -10.03 4.31
N ILE A 144 0.60 -10.67 3.60
CA ILE A 144 0.31 -11.73 2.63
C ILE A 144 -0.37 -12.93 3.34
N GLU A 145 0.20 -13.40 4.44
CA GLU A 145 -0.35 -14.55 5.19
C GLU A 145 -1.69 -14.24 5.87
N VAL A 146 -1.89 -13.01 6.37
CA VAL A 146 -3.18 -12.58 6.93
C VAL A 146 -4.27 -12.62 5.85
N GLN A 147 -3.95 -12.24 4.62
CA GLN A 147 -4.90 -12.28 3.50
C GLN A 147 -5.17 -13.71 3.00
N THR A 148 -4.13 -14.54 2.88
CA THR A 148 -4.20 -15.83 2.17
C THR A 148 -4.41 -17.04 3.08
N SER A 149 -3.90 -17.01 4.31
CA SER A 149 -3.83 -18.19 5.19
C SER A 149 -4.74 -18.09 6.42
N LEU A 150 -5.11 -16.88 6.86
CA LEU A 150 -5.95 -16.72 8.05
C LEU A 150 -7.40 -17.20 7.82
N GLY A 151 -7.85 -17.13 6.56
CA GLY A 151 -9.16 -17.61 6.11
C GLY A 151 -10.32 -16.74 6.58
N ILE A 152 -10.13 -15.41 6.57
CA ILE A 152 -11.17 -14.44 6.95
C ILE A 152 -11.64 -13.56 5.78
N PHE A 153 -10.98 -13.63 4.63
CA PHE A 153 -11.32 -12.87 3.44
C PHE A 153 -11.88 -13.76 2.34
N GLU A 154 -12.76 -13.22 1.51
CA GLU A 154 -13.31 -13.84 0.31
C GLU A 154 -13.35 -12.83 -0.84
N GLY A 155 -13.33 -13.30 -2.09
CA GLY A 155 -13.31 -12.43 -3.28
C GLY A 155 -12.07 -12.61 -4.13
N LYS A 156 -11.73 -11.58 -4.93
CA LYS A 156 -10.60 -11.61 -5.86
C LYS A 156 -9.36 -10.99 -5.22
N ALA A 157 -8.17 -11.35 -5.70
CA ALA A 157 -6.94 -10.71 -5.25
C ALA A 157 -7.00 -9.18 -5.47
N GLY A 158 -6.65 -8.40 -4.44
CA GLY A 158 -6.76 -6.94 -4.45
C GLY A 158 -8.18 -6.38 -4.30
N GLN A 159 -9.21 -7.23 -4.24
CA GLN A 159 -10.61 -6.84 -4.07
C GLN A 159 -11.34 -7.91 -3.25
N VAL A 160 -11.13 -7.86 -1.93
CA VAL A 160 -11.66 -8.81 -0.97
C VAL A 160 -12.70 -8.18 -0.05
N PHE A 161 -13.60 -9.03 0.43
CA PHE A 161 -14.56 -8.77 1.47
C PHE A 161 -14.26 -9.63 2.69
N LEU A 162 -14.80 -9.26 3.85
CA LEU A 162 -14.76 -10.17 5.00
C LEU A 162 -15.72 -11.34 4.75
N SER A 163 -15.20 -12.56 4.82
CA SER A 163 -16.01 -13.77 4.81
C SER A 163 -16.93 -13.82 6.03
N TYR A 164 -18.07 -14.50 5.90
CA TYR A 164 -18.96 -14.77 7.02
C TYR A 164 -18.80 -16.23 7.48
N ASP A 165 -17.87 -16.46 8.42
CA ASP A 165 -17.59 -17.78 9.01
C ASP A 165 -17.77 -17.73 10.53
N GLN A 166 -18.75 -18.50 11.03
CA GLN A 166 -19.05 -18.63 12.45
C GLN A 166 -17.92 -19.29 13.25
N ALA A 167 -17.25 -20.30 12.69
CA ALA A 167 -16.12 -20.93 13.35
C ALA A 167 -14.93 -19.96 13.45
N ALA A 168 -14.72 -19.13 12.43
CA ALA A 168 -13.70 -18.08 12.47
C ALA A 168 -14.02 -17.00 13.51
N LEU A 169 -15.29 -16.62 13.65
CA LEU A 169 -15.78 -15.71 14.70
C LEU A 169 -15.51 -16.28 16.10
N ASP A 170 -15.88 -17.54 16.34
CA ASP A 170 -15.69 -18.23 17.63
C ASP A 170 -14.19 -18.36 17.98
N GLN A 171 -13.34 -18.56 16.98
CA GLN A 171 -11.88 -18.62 17.14
C GLN A 171 -11.21 -17.24 17.27
N ASN A 172 -12.00 -16.17 17.25
CA ASN A 172 -11.59 -14.77 17.34
C ASN A 172 -10.58 -14.40 16.22
N LYS A 173 -10.75 -14.97 15.02
CA LYS A 173 -9.80 -14.78 13.91
C LYS A 173 -9.82 -13.35 13.37
N TYR A 174 -11.00 -12.74 13.27
CA TYR A 174 -11.12 -11.36 12.78
C TYR A 174 -10.43 -10.38 13.72
N PHE A 175 -10.56 -10.57 15.04
CA PHE A 175 -9.84 -9.78 16.04
C PHE A 175 -8.33 -9.94 15.92
N LYS A 176 -7.85 -11.19 15.75
CA LYS A 176 -6.42 -11.46 15.52
C LYS A 176 -5.91 -10.79 14.24
N ALA A 177 -6.71 -10.75 13.18
CA ALA A 177 -6.36 -10.04 11.95
C ALA A 177 -6.20 -8.54 12.23
N GLY A 178 -7.18 -7.93 12.91
CA GLY A 178 -7.11 -6.52 13.29
C GLY A 178 -5.86 -6.21 14.13
N ASN A 179 -5.56 -7.04 15.12
CA ASN A 179 -4.34 -6.96 15.91
C ASN A 179 -3.05 -6.96 15.06
N LEU A 180 -2.92 -7.92 14.13
CA LEU A 180 -1.73 -8.07 13.29
C LEU A 180 -1.57 -6.91 12.31
N ILE A 181 -2.68 -6.40 11.76
CA ILE A 181 -2.68 -5.24 10.86
C ILE A 181 -2.32 -3.96 11.62
N ALA A 182 -2.90 -3.76 12.81
CA ALA A 182 -2.56 -2.63 13.66
C ALA A 182 -1.10 -2.66 14.09
N TRP A 183 -0.56 -3.84 14.38
CA TRP A 183 0.87 -4.02 14.67
C TRP A 183 1.75 -3.55 13.52
N SER A 184 1.40 -3.98 12.30
CA SER A 184 2.13 -3.61 11.09
C SER A 184 2.12 -2.10 10.89
N ILE A 185 0.93 -1.48 10.85
CA ILE A 185 0.79 -0.03 10.61
C ILE A 185 1.55 0.79 11.66
N ALA A 186 1.36 0.48 12.95
CA ALA A 186 1.96 1.23 14.05
C ALA A 186 3.50 1.17 14.05
N HIS A 187 4.08 0.07 13.55
CA HIS A 187 5.52 -0.10 13.43
C HIS A 187 6.06 0.21 12.03
N GLY A 188 5.28 0.87 11.17
CA GLY A 188 5.70 1.34 9.85
C GLY A 188 5.75 0.27 8.77
N GLY A 189 5.12 -0.88 9.00
CA GLY A 189 4.88 -1.92 7.99
C GLY A 189 3.65 -1.64 7.11
N PRO A 190 3.43 -2.46 6.07
CA PRO A 190 2.31 -2.32 5.16
C PRO A 190 0.96 -2.69 5.81
N CYS A 191 -0.13 -2.32 5.15
CA CYS A 191 -1.48 -2.78 5.47
C CYS A 191 -1.95 -3.79 4.39
N ILE A 192 -3.20 -4.26 4.47
CA ILE A 192 -3.73 -5.31 3.60
C ILE A 192 -3.94 -4.90 2.14
N LYS A 193 -4.20 -3.62 1.83
CA LYS A 193 -4.30 -3.12 0.44
C LYS A 193 -5.17 -3.95 -0.49
N ALA A 194 -6.24 -4.52 0.04
CA ALA A 194 -7.04 -5.49 -0.68
C ALA A 194 -8.52 -5.37 -0.41
N LEU A 195 -8.96 -4.60 0.60
CA LEU A 195 -10.39 -4.41 0.82
C LEU A 195 -11.01 -3.73 -0.39
N ASP A 196 -12.22 -4.17 -0.73
CA ASP A 196 -13.08 -3.41 -1.63
C ASP A 196 -13.33 -2.00 -1.07
N THR A 197 -13.31 -1.01 -1.96
CA THR A 197 -13.48 0.41 -1.61
C THR A 197 -14.83 0.69 -0.95
N SER A 198 -15.90 0.09 -1.46
CA SER A 198 -17.24 0.28 -0.89
C SER A 198 -17.36 -0.37 0.48
N LEU A 199 -16.76 -1.55 0.68
CA LEU A 199 -16.66 -2.17 2.01
C LEU A 199 -15.91 -1.27 2.99
N PHE A 200 -14.72 -0.78 2.63
CA PHE A 200 -13.93 0.07 3.53
C PHE A 200 -14.70 1.35 3.91
N GLN A 201 -15.33 2.00 2.94
CA GLN A 201 -16.19 3.18 3.19
C GLN A 201 -17.32 2.86 4.18
N LEU A 202 -18.03 1.75 3.99
CA LEU A 202 -19.08 1.30 4.91
C LEU A 202 -18.55 0.99 6.32
N MET A 203 -17.38 0.36 6.43
CA MET A 203 -16.72 0.10 7.72
C MET A 203 -16.36 1.41 8.45
N CYS A 204 -16.01 2.46 7.71
CA CYS A 204 -15.76 3.81 8.22
C CYS A 204 -17.06 4.61 8.48
N GLY A 205 -18.24 4.01 8.28
CA GLY A 205 -19.53 4.66 8.47
C GLY A 205 -19.91 5.65 7.38
N GLN A 206 -19.28 5.55 6.20
CA GLN A 206 -19.63 6.32 5.01
C GLN A 206 -20.71 5.58 4.19
N GLU A 207 -21.40 6.30 3.31
CA GLU A 207 -22.45 5.75 2.44
C GLU A 207 -22.02 5.87 0.97
N PRO A 208 -21.40 4.82 0.38
CA PRO A 208 -21.01 4.81 -1.03
C PRO A 208 -22.21 4.65 -1.98
N GLN A 209 -22.03 5.03 -3.25
CA GLN A 209 -23.04 4.86 -4.31
C GLN A 209 -23.10 3.40 -4.78
N LEU A 210 -23.87 2.57 -4.06
CA LEU A 210 -23.97 1.14 -4.33
C LEU A 210 -24.88 0.79 -5.51
N GLU A 211 -25.66 1.74 -6.04
CA GLU A 211 -26.47 1.58 -7.24
C GLU A 211 -25.62 1.26 -8.49
N GLN A 212 -24.34 1.65 -8.46
CA GLN A 212 -23.37 1.45 -9.54
C GLN A 212 -22.33 0.36 -9.22
N PHE A 213 -22.48 -0.32 -8.08
CA PHE A 213 -21.52 -1.34 -7.65
C PHE A 213 -21.42 -2.45 -8.71
N ASP A 214 -20.19 -2.89 -9.03
CA ASP A 214 -19.98 -4.01 -9.95
C ASP A 214 -20.32 -5.35 -9.28
N TRP A 215 -21.47 -5.91 -9.63
CA TRP A 215 -21.91 -7.21 -9.10
C TRP A 215 -20.91 -8.34 -9.37
N GLN A 216 -20.04 -8.24 -10.38
CA GLN A 216 -19.03 -9.27 -10.68
C GLN A 216 -17.93 -9.37 -9.62
N LEU A 217 -17.87 -8.41 -8.69
CA LEU A 217 -16.97 -8.43 -7.54
C LEU A 217 -17.50 -9.28 -6.38
N LEU A 218 -18.81 -9.55 -6.34
CA LEU A 218 -19.39 -10.36 -5.26
C LEU A 218 -18.77 -11.77 -5.27
N PRO A 219 -18.33 -12.32 -4.11
CA PRO A 219 -17.64 -13.62 -4.09
C PRO A 219 -18.47 -14.82 -4.56
N ASP A 220 -19.78 -14.83 -4.27
CA ASP A 220 -20.66 -15.97 -4.50
C ASP A 220 -21.34 -15.92 -5.89
N PRO A 221 -21.09 -16.90 -6.80
CA PRO A 221 -21.69 -16.93 -8.13
C PRO A 221 -23.23 -16.99 -8.16
N ASP A 222 -23.86 -17.62 -7.16
CA ASP A 222 -25.33 -17.66 -7.07
C ASP A 222 -25.88 -16.27 -6.74
N VAL A 223 -25.23 -15.57 -5.79
CA VAL A 223 -25.54 -14.18 -5.46
C VAL A 223 -25.31 -13.26 -6.65
N GLN A 224 -24.19 -13.42 -7.36
CA GLN A 224 -23.92 -12.68 -8.61
C GLN A 224 -25.07 -12.84 -9.62
N SER A 225 -25.52 -14.08 -9.86
CA SER A 225 -26.62 -14.36 -10.79
C SER A 225 -27.92 -13.67 -10.37
N LYS A 226 -28.26 -13.71 -9.07
CA LYS A 226 -29.47 -13.08 -8.52
C LYS A 226 -29.40 -11.55 -8.57
N VAL A 227 -28.27 -10.96 -8.19
CA VAL A 227 -28.04 -9.51 -8.23
C VAL A 227 -28.08 -8.99 -9.67
N LYS A 228 -27.50 -9.73 -10.62
CA LYS A 228 -27.59 -9.42 -12.05
C LYS A 228 -29.04 -9.37 -12.53
N ARG A 229 -29.90 -10.30 -12.11
CA ARG A 229 -31.33 -10.29 -12.44
C ARG A 229 -32.08 -9.06 -11.91
N ILE A 230 -31.69 -8.54 -10.75
CA ILE A 230 -32.24 -7.27 -10.23
C ILE A 230 -31.85 -6.12 -11.17
N LEU A 231 -30.58 -6.06 -11.56
CA LEU A 231 -30.06 -5.01 -12.46
C LEU A 231 -30.70 -5.05 -13.85
N GLU A 232 -30.99 -6.23 -14.38
CA GLU A 232 -31.64 -6.47 -15.68
C GLU A 232 -33.15 -6.21 -15.67
N CYS A 233 -33.78 -5.99 -14.51
CA CYS A 233 -35.19 -5.69 -14.40
C CYS A 233 -35.50 -4.27 -14.94
N LYS A 234 -36.19 -4.16 -16.08
CA LYS A 234 -36.49 -2.86 -16.73
C LYS A 234 -37.97 -2.57 -16.92
N THR A 235 -38.84 -3.58 -16.82
CA THR A 235 -40.29 -3.44 -17.06
C THR A 235 -41.11 -3.98 -15.89
N ALA A 236 -42.35 -3.51 -15.75
CA ALA A 236 -43.26 -4.00 -14.70
C ALA A 236 -43.51 -5.53 -14.78
N GLY A 237 -43.43 -6.10 -15.99
CA GLY A 237 -43.48 -7.55 -16.19
C GLY A 237 -42.26 -8.26 -15.61
N ASP A 238 -41.06 -7.72 -15.83
CA ASP A 238 -39.81 -8.24 -15.24
C ASP A 238 -39.87 -8.17 -13.71
N LEU A 239 -40.37 -7.06 -13.15
CA LEU A 239 -40.51 -6.90 -11.70
C LEU A 239 -41.49 -7.90 -11.11
N THR A 240 -42.61 -8.16 -11.77
CA THR A 240 -43.57 -9.18 -11.33
C THR A 240 -42.92 -10.58 -11.30
N ALA A 241 -42.10 -10.90 -12.32
CA ALA A 241 -41.33 -12.14 -12.35
C ALA A 241 -40.24 -12.18 -11.26
N LEU A 242 -39.52 -11.07 -11.05
CA LEU A 242 -38.50 -10.92 -10.01
C LEU A 242 -39.11 -11.10 -8.61
N GLN A 243 -40.26 -10.49 -8.33
CA GLN A 243 -40.99 -10.64 -7.08
C GLN A 243 -41.39 -12.09 -6.82
N LYS A 244 -41.84 -12.80 -7.86
CA LYS A 244 -42.20 -14.22 -7.77
C LYS A 244 -40.99 -15.12 -7.49
N ASP A 245 -39.90 -14.89 -8.21
CA ASP A 245 -38.75 -15.80 -8.21
C ASP A 245 -37.75 -15.49 -7.09
N LEU A 246 -37.50 -14.21 -6.81
CA LEU A 246 -36.47 -13.72 -5.88
C LEU A 246 -37.02 -12.86 -4.75
N GLY A 247 -38.32 -12.57 -4.69
CA GLY A 247 -38.90 -11.66 -3.70
C GLY A 247 -38.62 -12.07 -2.25
N ASN A 248 -38.72 -13.37 -1.93
CA ASN A 248 -38.39 -13.86 -0.57
C ASN A 248 -36.91 -13.65 -0.22
N TRP A 249 -36.02 -13.94 -1.18
CA TRP A 249 -34.58 -13.77 -0.98
C TRP A 249 -34.19 -12.29 -0.83
N ILE A 250 -34.80 -11.39 -1.61
CA ILE A 250 -34.64 -9.93 -1.49
C ILE A 250 -35.17 -9.44 -0.14
N ASN A 251 -36.33 -9.96 0.31
CA ASN A 251 -36.88 -9.66 1.63
C ASN A 251 -35.95 -10.08 2.76
N GLU A 252 -35.35 -11.28 2.68
CA GLU A 252 -34.35 -11.77 3.65
C GLU A 252 -33.08 -10.90 3.71
N CYS A 253 -32.76 -10.19 2.63
CA CYS A 253 -31.68 -9.18 2.62
C CYS A 253 -32.06 -7.89 3.36
N GLY A 254 -33.28 -7.77 3.90
CA GLY A 254 -33.79 -6.60 4.60
C GLY A 254 -34.61 -5.65 3.74
N VAL A 255 -35.16 -6.12 2.61
CA VAL A 255 -35.90 -5.30 1.64
C VAL A 255 -37.37 -5.79 1.53
N PRO A 256 -38.19 -5.65 2.59
CA PRO A 256 -39.56 -6.19 2.61
C PRO A 256 -40.50 -5.51 1.61
N PHE A 257 -40.19 -4.27 1.21
CA PHE A 257 -41.00 -3.52 0.26
C PHE A 257 -40.89 -4.03 -1.18
N ILE A 258 -40.07 -5.04 -1.47
CA ILE A 258 -39.96 -5.67 -2.81
C ILE A 258 -41.32 -6.08 -3.38
N PHE A 259 -42.25 -6.56 -2.55
CA PHE A 259 -43.58 -7.00 -2.97
C PHE A 259 -44.55 -5.87 -3.34
N THR A 260 -44.23 -4.63 -2.92
CA THR A 260 -45.00 -3.43 -3.23
C THR A 260 -44.20 -2.42 -4.07
N ALA A 261 -42.99 -2.78 -4.46
CA ALA A 261 -42.07 -1.92 -5.19
C ALA A 261 -42.58 -1.60 -6.60
N THR A 262 -42.13 -0.47 -7.14
CA THR A 262 -42.27 -0.13 -8.56
C THR A 262 -40.92 -0.27 -9.28
N ILE A 263 -40.89 -0.06 -10.59
CA ILE A 263 -39.64 -0.09 -11.37
C ILE A 263 -38.65 1.00 -10.92
N GLU A 264 -39.16 2.11 -10.41
CA GLU A 264 -38.34 3.23 -9.92
C GLU A 264 -37.54 2.84 -8.66
N ASP A 265 -37.97 1.81 -7.93
CA ASP A 265 -37.30 1.32 -6.73
C ASP A 265 -36.14 0.37 -7.03
N ILE A 266 -36.01 -0.16 -8.26
CA ILE A 266 -35.02 -1.19 -8.62
C ILE A 266 -33.58 -0.78 -8.28
N PRO A 267 -33.09 0.44 -8.59
CA PRO A 267 -31.73 0.85 -8.22
C PRO A 267 -31.49 0.81 -6.71
N LYS A 268 -32.49 1.21 -5.92
CA LYS A 268 -32.43 1.21 -4.46
C LYS A 268 -32.45 -0.22 -3.89
N ILE A 269 -33.27 -1.10 -4.46
CA ILE A 269 -33.30 -2.53 -4.11
C ILE A 269 -31.95 -3.17 -4.39
N TYR A 270 -31.35 -2.88 -5.55
CA TYR A 270 -30.02 -3.33 -5.92
C TYR A 270 -28.97 -2.89 -4.87
N ALA A 271 -28.92 -1.59 -4.57
CA ALA A 271 -28.00 -1.03 -3.58
C ALA A 271 -28.16 -1.68 -2.19
N TYR A 272 -29.39 -1.93 -1.74
CA TYR A 272 -29.65 -2.58 -0.44
C TYR A 272 -29.22 -4.05 -0.41
N VAL A 273 -29.47 -4.80 -1.47
CA VAL A 273 -29.00 -6.19 -1.58
C VAL A 273 -27.48 -6.24 -1.61
N VAL A 274 -26.82 -5.36 -2.37
CA VAL A 274 -25.35 -5.25 -2.37
C VAL A 274 -24.83 -4.93 -0.96
N LYS A 275 -25.38 -3.89 -0.30
CA LYS A 275 -25.01 -3.49 1.07
C LYS A 275 -25.17 -4.64 2.07
N HIS A 276 -26.22 -5.45 1.91
CA HIS A 276 -26.43 -6.64 2.72
C HIS A 276 -25.25 -7.60 2.62
N TYR A 277 -24.86 -7.97 1.40
CA TYR A 277 -23.85 -8.99 1.16
C TYR A 277 -22.43 -8.55 1.49
N ILE A 278 -22.07 -7.30 1.20
CA ILE A 278 -20.71 -6.81 1.41
C ILE A 278 -20.47 -6.37 2.86
N PHE A 279 -21.50 -5.92 3.59
CA PHE A 279 -21.32 -5.27 4.90
C PHE A 279 -22.29 -5.73 6.01
N LEU A 280 -23.61 -5.70 5.80
CA LEU A 280 -24.55 -5.92 6.91
C LEU A 280 -24.51 -7.37 7.41
N ARG A 281 -24.44 -8.34 6.50
CA ARG A 281 -24.29 -9.77 6.81
C ARG A 281 -23.02 -10.03 7.65
N THR A 282 -21.98 -9.26 7.42
CA THR A 282 -20.65 -9.37 8.03
C THR A 282 -20.45 -8.37 9.16
N ALA A 283 -21.47 -7.65 9.62
CA ALA A 283 -21.32 -6.59 10.62
C ALA A 283 -20.66 -7.06 11.93
N ARG A 284 -20.90 -8.30 12.37
CA ARG A 284 -20.23 -8.90 13.54
C ARG A 284 -18.75 -9.21 13.27
N THR A 285 -18.40 -9.64 12.06
CA THR A 285 -17.01 -9.92 11.68
C THR A 285 -16.23 -8.62 11.52
N VAL A 286 -16.84 -7.60 10.90
CA VAL A 286 -16.34 -6.22 10.86
C VAL A 286 -16.08 -5.71 12.27
N HIS A 287 -17.06 -5.79 13.16
CA HIS A 287 -16.90 -5.31 14.53
C HIS A 287 -15.76 -6.01 15.28
N GLN A 288 -15.67 -7.35 15.18
CA GLN A 288 -14.58 -8.11 15.80
C GLN A 288 -13.21 -7.71 15.21
N PHE A 289 -13.13 -7.45 13.90
CA PHE A 289 -11.93 -6.96 13.22
C PHE A 289 -11.51 -5.58 13.73
N THR A 290 -12.43 -4.62 13.77
CA THR A 290 -12.15 -3.25 14.19
C THR A 290 -11.80 -3.17 15.69
N GLU A 291 -12.41 -4.00 16.53
CA GLU A 291 -12.03 -4.14 17.94
C GLU A 291 -10.59 -4.66 18.11
N GLY A 292 -10.16 -5.58 17.25
CA GLY A 292 -8.76 -6.04 17.20
C GLY A 292 -7.81 -4.90 16.87
N MET A 293 -8.12 -4.11 15.85
CA MET A 293 -7.31 -2.92 15.54
C MET A 293 -7.29 -1.90 16.68
N ASN A 294 -8.45 -1.65 17.30
CA ASN A 294 -8.59 -0.73 18.42
C ASN A 294 -7.91 -1.20 19.71
N ALA A 295 -7.56 -2.47 19.83
CA ALA A 295 -6.79 -2.98 20.97
C ALA A 295 -5.41 -2.31 21.07
N PHE A 296 -4.88 -1.78 19.97
CA PHE A 296 -3.71 -0.92 19.97
C PHE A 296 -4.11 0.55 19.77
N GLY A 297 -4.16 1.31 20.88
CA GLY A 297 -4.24 2.77 20.83
C GLY A 297 -5.48 3.36 20.15
N LYS A 298 -6.57 2.59 19.99
CA LYS A 298 -7.75 3.02 19.21
C LYS A 298 -7.44 3.36 17.74
N LEU A 299 -6.49 2.62 17.14
CA LEU A 299 -6.06 2.87 15.77
C LEU A 299 -7.20 2.85 14.74
N TRP A 300 -8.21 1.98 14.90
CA TRP A 300 -9.33 1.97 13.95
C TRP A 300 -10.22 3.20 14.10
N ASP A 301 -10.40 3.73 15.31
CA ASP A 301 -11.14 4.98 15.51
C ASP A 301 -10.42 6.14 14.77
N LEU A 302 -9.08 6.18 14.84
CA LEU A 302 -8.26 7.13 14.07
C LEU A 302 -8.42 6.93 12.55
N VAL A 303 -8.41 5.68 12.07
CA VAL A 303 -8.66 5.33 10.66
C VAL A 303 -10.03 5.85 10.22
N LYS A 304 -11.05 5.64 11.04
CA LYS A 304 -12.43 6.05 10.73
C LYS A 304 -12.57 7.56 10.65
N GLU A 305 -11.95 8.29 11.58
CA GLU A 305 -11.97 9.76 11.60
C GLU A 305 -11.24 10.36 10.39
N ASN A 306 -10.20 9.69 9.88
CA ASN A 306 -9.35 10.14 8.78
C ASN A 306 -9.44 9.22 7.55
N TRP A 307 -10.63 8.69 7.27
CA TRP A 307 -10.81 7.56 6.35
C TRP A 307 -10.26 7.80 4.93
N ILE A 308 -10.29 9.04 4.44
CA ILE A 308 -9.77 9.39 3.11
C ILE A 308 -8.26 9.18 3.06
N ALA A 309 -7.54 9.66 4.08
CA ALA A 309 -6.08 9.51 4.18
C ALA A 309 -5.69 8.03 4.29
N PHE A 310 -6.47 7.21 5.01
CA PHE A 310 -6.20 5.78 5.17
C PHE A 310 -6.68 4.90 4.02
N LEU A 311 -7.54 5.41 3.14
CA LEU A 311 -8.11 4.65 2.03
C LEU A 311 -7.05 3.84 1.25
N PRO A 312 -5.92 4.44 0.82
CA PRO A 312 -4.92 3.74 0.00
C PRO A 312 -4.10 2.67 0.76
N LEU A 313 -4.20 2.61 2.09
CA LEU A 313 -3.58 1.54 2.90
C LEU A 313 -4.47 0.30 2.97
N PHE A 314 -5.79 0.48 2.98
CA PHE A 314 -6.72 -0.64 3.13
C PHE A 314 -7.19 -1.21 1.81
N THR A 315 -7.26 -0.38 0.77
CA THR A 315 -7.80 -0.75 -0.55
C THR A 315 -6.70 -0.82 -1.60
N ASN A 316 -6.94 -1.57 -2.68
CA ASN A 316 -6.00 -1.70 -3.79
C ASN A 316 -6.12 -0.51 -4.77
N MET A 317 -5.82 0.69 -4.29
CA MET A 317 -5.84 1.91 -5.10
C MET A 317 -4.46 2.33 -5.63
N GLN A 318 -3.42 1.53 -5.35
CA GLN A 318 -2.06 1.83 -5.75
C GLN A 318 -1.84 1.48 -7.22
N GLU A 319 -1.31 2.44 -7.97
CA GLU A 319 -0.76 2.14 -9.30
C GLU A 319 0.57 1.39 -9.16
N PRO A 320 0.92 0.53 -10.13
CA PRO A 320 2.27 -0.04 -10.21
C PRO A 320 3.32 1.07 -10.20
N LEU A 321 4.48 0.81 -9.60
CA LEU A 321 5.59 1.77 -9.59
C LEU A 321 6.00 2.09 -11.04
N SER A 322 6.08 3.37 -11.37
CA SER A 322 6.71 3.81 -12.63
C SER A 322 8.23 3.88 -12.45
N LYS A 323 8.97 3.85 -13.56
CA LYS A 323 10.43 4.04 -13.60
C LYS A 323 10.82 5.36 -12.94
N ALA A 324 10.07 6.43 -13.22
CA ALA A 324 10.35 7.74 -12.65
C ALA A 324 10.22 7.72 -11.11
N ALA A 325 9.11 7.20 -10.60
CA ALA A 325 8.88 7.05 -9.17
C ALA A 325 9.95 6.13 -8.54
N PHE A 326 10.19 4.96 -9.13
CA PHE A 326 11.19 4.00 -8.65
C PHE A 326 12.58 4.63 -8.56
N LYS A 327 13.01 5.38 -9.58
CA LYS A 327 14.31 6.08 -9.56
C LYS A 327 14.40 7.14 -8.47
N ALA A 328 13.31 7.85 -8.18
CA ALA A 328 13.29 8.91 -7.18
C ALA A 328 13.58 8.39 -5.75
N ILE A 329 13.34 7.10 -5.51
CA ILE A 329 13.64 6.41 -4.24
C ILE A 329 15.15 6.43 -3.95
N PHE A 330 15.98 6.28 -4.98
CA PHE A 330 17.41 5.96 -4.80
C PHE A 330 18.33 7.18 -4.93
N THR A 331 19.50 7.06 -4.31
CA THR A 331 20.68 7.88 -4.59
C THR A 331 21.79 7.02 -5.17
N TYR A 332 22.76 7.64 -5.86
CA TYR A 332 23.85 6.92 -6.51
C TYR A 332 25.20 7.31 -5.89
N SER A 333 25.91 6.33 -5.34
CA SER A 333 27.20 6.48 -4.67
C SER A 333 28.35 6.35 -5.66
N TYR A 334 28.55 7.37 -6.47
CA TYR A 334 29.60 7.35 -7.48
C TYR A 334 31.00 7.69 -6.94
N SER A 335 32.01 7.12 -7.60
CA SER A 335 33.41 7.53 -7.51
C SER A 335 33.63 8.96 -8.04
N SER A 336 34.77 9.55 -7.68
CA SER A 336 35.15 10.90 -8.13
C SER A 336 35.23 11.00 -9.66
N ARG A 337 34.76 12.12 -10.21
CA ARG A 337 34.84 12.42 -11.65
C ARG A 337 36.29 12.37 -12.16
N GLY A 338 36.47 11.83 -13.36
CA GLY A 338 37.78 11.68 -14.00
C GLY A 338 38.58 10.44 -13.59
N THR A 339 37.96 9.50 -12.87
CA THR A 339 38.57 8.19 -12.55
C THR A 339 38.03 7.11 -13.48
N ASN A 340 38.82 6.09 -13.79
CA ASN A 340 38.36 4.94 -14.57
C ASN A 340 37.15 4.26 -13.91
N ARG A 341 37.12 4.20 -12.57
CA ARG A 341 35.98 3.68 -11.81
C ARG A 341 34.69 4.43 -12.11
N ARG A 342 34.76 5.76 -12.24
CA ARG A 342 33.59 6.59 -12.57
C ARG A 342 33.04 6.28 -13.96
N GLU A 343 33.92 6.10 -14.95
CA GLU A 343 33.53 5.73 -16.32
C GLU A 343 32.84 4.36 -16.34
N GLU A 344 33.42 3.36 -15.67
CA GLU A 344 32.84 2.03 -15.54
C GLU A 344 31.49 2.01 -14.78
N GLU A 345 31.33 2.89 -13.78
CA GLU A 345 30.06 3.09 -13.08
C GLU A 345 29.01 3.70 -14.00
N GLU A 346 29.38 4.66 -14.86
CA GLU A 346 28.48 5.28 -15.84
C GLU A 346 28.01 4.28 -16.90
N ASP A 347 28.90 3.42 -17.42
CA ASP A 347 28.53 2.32 -18.32
C ASP A 347 27.48 1.40 -17.70
N THR A 348 27.71 1.04 -16.43
CA THR A 348 26.79 0.17 -15.68
C THR A 348 25.45 0.86 -15.43
N ILE A 349 25.45 2.14 -15.09
CA ILE A 349 24.22 2.90 -14.88
C ILE A 349 23.44 3.09 -16.18
N TYR A 350 24.13 3.24 -17.31
CA TYR A 350 23.47 3.22 -18.61
C TYR A 350 22.72 1.90 -18.83
N CYS A 351 23.37 0.76 -18.60
CA CYS A 351 22.72 -0.55 -18.66
C CYS A 351 21.56 -0.68 -17.66
N TRP A 352 21.73 -0.17 -16.44
CA TRP A 352 20.68 -0.15 -15.40
C TRP A 352 19.45 0.62 -15.89
N GLU A 353 19.64 1.80 -16.47
CA GLU A 353 18.56 2.61 -17.03
C GLU A 353 17.80 1.88 -18.14
N LEU A 354 18.50 1.12 -18.97
CA LEU A 354 17.89 0.30 -20.02
C LEU A 354 17.10 -0.86 -19.44
N VAL A 355 17.64 -1.56 -18.42
CA VAL A 355 16.88 -2.58 -17.68
C VAL A 355 15.60 -1.99 -17.07
N LEU A 356 15.66 -0.80 -16.48
CA LEU A 356 14.46 -0.13 -15.97
C LEU A 356 13.46 0.21 -17.08
N ASN A 357 13.91 0.56 -18.29
CA ASN A 357 13.01 0.72 -19.44
C ASN A 357 12.36 -0.60 -19.83
N MET A 358 13.10 -1.72 -19.84
CA MET A 358 12.53 -3.05 -20.12
C MET A 358 11.40 -3.40 -19.15
N ILE A 359 11.53 -3.01 -17.88
CA ILE A 359 10.49 -3.21 -16.86
C ILE A 359 9.28 -2.32 -17.17
N GLU A 360 9.49 -1.01 -17.40
CA GLU A 360 8.44 -0.04 -17.75
C GLU A 360 7.63 -0.49 -18.98
N ASP A 361 8.35 -0.92 -20.03
CA ASP A 361 7.82 -1.35 -21.32
C ASP A 361 7.28 -2.79 -21.28
N LYS A 362 7.33 -3.45 -20.12
CA LYS A 362 6.86 -4.83 -19.89
C LYS A 362 7.50 -5.86 -20.84
N LEU A 363 8.77 -5.65 -21.18
CA LEU A 363 9.58 -6.53 -22.02
C LEU A 363 10.25 -7.65 -21.21
N THR A 364 10.06 -7.66 -19.88
CA THR A 364 10.59 -8.68 -18.98
C THR A 364 9.60 -9.06 -17.88
N GLU A 365 9.80 -10.22 -17.27
CA GLU A 365 9.08 -10.67 -16.07
C GLU A 365 9.56 -9.97 -14.79
N LEU A 366 10.73 -9.32 -14.80
CA LEU A 366 11.23 -8.56 -13.65
C LEU A 366 10.35 -7.33 -13.42
N ARG A 367 9.93 -7.07 -12.18
CA ARG A 367 9.12 -5.90 -11.83
C ARG A 367 9.89 -4.95 -10.90
N PHE A 368 9.45 -3.70 -10.82
CA PHE A 368 10.03 -2.73 -9.89
C PHE A 368 9.85 -3.17 -8.43
N GLU A 369 8.73 -3.82 -8.11
CA GLU A 369 8.45 -4.35 -6.77
C GLU A 369 9.46 -5.47 -6.42
N ASP A 370 9.85 -6.32 -7.38
CA ASP A 370 10.83 -7.38 -7.14
C ASP A 370 12.21 -6.79 -6.79
N LEU A 371 12.62 -5.72 -7.48
CA LEU A 371 13.83 -4.98 -7.17
C LEU A 371 13.71 -4.25 -5.83
N LEU A 372 12.56 -3.64 -5.53
CA LEU A 372 12.36 -2.92 -4.28
C LEU A 372 12.41 -3.85 -3.06
N ILE A 373 11.79 -5.04 -3.16
CA ILE A 373 11.87 -6.10 -2.14
C ILE A 373 13.33 -6.52 -1.96
N PHE A 374 14.04 -6.79 -3.06
CA PHE A 374 15.43 -7.22 -3.00
C PHE A 374 16.31 -6.18 -2.29
N ILE A 375 16.09 -4.89 -2.55
CA ILE A 375 16.93 -3.82 -2.01
C ILE A 375 16.54 -3.42 -0.60
N THR A 376 15.25 -3.42 -0.26
CA THR A 376 14.74 -2.79 0.97
C THR A 376 14.03 -3.78 1.91
N GLY A 377 13.58 -4.93 1.42
CA GLY A 377 12.69 -5.86 2.11
C GLY A 377 11.19 -5.49 2.02
N ALA A 378 10.86 -4.34 1.44
CA ALA A 378 9.50 -3.86 1.20
C ALA A 378 9.17 -3.88 -0.30
N ASP A 379 7.91 -4.14 -0.65
CA ASP A 379 7.37 -4.09 -2.01
C ASP A 379 6.87 -2.71 -2.43
N GLU A 380 6.95 -1.74 -1.52
CA GLU A 380 6.51 -0.37 -1.71
C GLU A 380 7.22 0.57 -0.75
N VAL A 381 7.03 1.88 -0.95
CA VAL A 381 7.48 2.90 0.01
C VAL A 381 6.51 2.92 1.20
N PRO A 382 6.96 2.70 2.44
CA PRO A 382 6.09 2.77 3.62
C PRO A 382 5.40 4.13 3.75
N ALA A 383 4.22 4.17 4.37
CA ALA A 383 3.47 5.42 4.59
C ALA A 383 4.27 6.49 5.37
N LEU A 384 5.21 6.06 6.20
CA LEU A 384 6.12 6.92 6.96
C LEU A 384 7.46 7.17 6.25
N GLY A 385 7.60 6.68 5.02
CA GLY A 385 8.85 6.66 4.27
C GLY A 385 9.86 5.62 4.79
N PHE A 386 10.99 5.52 4.08
CA PHE A 386 12.14 4.77 4.57
C PHE A 386 12.91 5.58 5.64
N PRO A 387 13.54 4.93 6.63
CA PRO A 387 14.27 5.62 7.68
C PRO A 387 15.49 6.40 7.18
N ASN A 388 16.09 5.93 6.07
CA ASN A 388 17.17 6.57 5.33
C ASN A 388 16.87 6.44 3.84
N LYS A 389 17.45 7.32 3.01
CA LYS A 389 17.27 7.23 1.56
C LYS A 389 18.02 6.02 1.00
N PRO A 390 17.35 5.07 0.32
CA PRO A 390 18.01 3.94 -0.31
C PRO A 390 19.10 4.36 -1.32
N CYS A 391 20.10 3.51 -1.52
CA CYS A 391 21.23 3.79 -2.40
C CYS A 391 21.53 2.70 -3.43
N ILE A 392 22.22 3.11 -4.49
CA ILE A 392 22.89 2.25 -5.44
C ILE A 392 24.39 2.56 -5.34
N ASP A 393 25.17 1.54 -5.04
CA ASP A 393 26.62 1.56 -4.92
C ASP A 393 27.24 0.50 -5.84
N PHE A 394 28.56 0.42 -5.91
CA PHE A 394 29.26 -0.35 -6.93
C PHE A 394 30.41 -1.18 -6.36
N PHE A 395 30.59 -2.38 -6.91
CA PHE A 395 31.71 -3.27 -6.57
C PHE A 395 32.54 -3.63 -7.81
N GLU A 396 33.81 -3.95 -7.58
CA GLU A 396 34.72 -4.42 -8.65
C GLU A 396 34.50 -5.91 -8.92
N GLN A 397 34.49 -6.30 -10.19
CA GLN A 397 34.52 -7.72 -10.57
C GLN A 397 35.97 -8.20 -10.70
N GLU A 398 36.31 -9.28 -10.00
CA GLU A 398 37.60 -9.93 -10.20
C GLU A 398 37.64 -10.64 -11.56
N SER A 399 38.80 -10.60 -12.23
CA SER A 399 38.97 -11.25 -13.53
C SER A 399 38.61 -12.74 -13.47
N GLY A 400 37.71 -13.17 -14.35
CA GLY A 400 37.23 -14.55 -14.42
C GLY A 400 36.16 -14.93 -13.40
N GLN A 401 35.75 -14.01 -12.52
CA GLN A 401 34.60 -14.18 -11.65
C GLN A 401 33.39 -13.42 -12.20
N ARG A 402 32.19 -13.99 -11.99
CA ARG A 402 30.93 -13.33 -12.30
C ARG A 402 30.10 -13.25 -11.03
N ARG A 403 30.35 -12.22 -10.22
CA ARG A 403 29.60 -11.98 -8.99
C ARG A 403 28.30 -11.25 -9.35
N LEU A 404 27.17 -11.79 -8.89
CA LEU A 404 25.86 -11.18 -9.10
C LEU A 404 25.72 -9.87 -8.30
N PRO A 405 24.85 -8.94 -8.74
CA PRO A 405 24.37 -7.86 -7.91
C PRO A 405 23.85 -8.41 -6.59
N TYR A 406 24.10 -7.69 -5.51
CA TYR A 406 23.64 -8.08 -4.18
C TYR A 406 23.11 -6.85 -3.46
N ALA A 407 22.27 -7.07 -2.46
CA ALA A 407 21.69 -5.99 -1.68
C ALA A 407 21.97 -6.20 -0.18
N SER A 408 22.06 -5.08 0.53
CA SER A 408 21.93 -5.05 1.98
C SER A 408 20.59 -4.43 2.32
N THR A 409 19.61 -5.26 2.68
CA THR A 409 18.26 -4.77 3.02
C THR A 409 18.27 -3.86 4.23
N CYS A 410 19.16 -4.10 5.20
CA CYS A 410 19.33 -3.26 6.38
C CYS A 410 19.83 -1.85 6.03
N MET A 411 20.82 -1.75 5.14
CA MET A 411 21.32 -0.46 4.65
C MET A 411 20.45 0.13 3.53
N MET A 412 19.55 -0.67 2.97
CA MET A 412 18.75 -0.34 1.78
C MET A 412 19.64 0.05 0.60
N CYS A 413 20.69 -0.73 0.34
CA CYS A 413 21.63 -0.44 -0.73
C CYS A 413 21.77 -1.62 -1.71
N LEU A 414 21.64 -1.31 -3.00
CA LEU A 414 21.96 -2.22 -4.11
C LEU A 414 23.42 -2.03 -4.51
N PHE A 415 24.15 -3.13 -4.69
CA PHE A 415 25.51 -3.11 -5.19
C PHE A 415 25.54 -3.67 -6.61
N LEU A 416 25.92 -2.83 -7.58
CA LEU A 416 26.05 -3.20 -8.98
C LEU A 416 27.53 -3.43 -9.37
N PRO A 417 27.82 -4.38 -10.28
CA PRO A 417 29.17 -4.57 -10.80
C PRO A 417 29.58 -3.38 -11.66
N ARG A 418 30.81 -2.86 -11.48
CA ARG A 418 31.38 -1.85 -12.38
C ARG A 418 31.67 -2.41 -13.78
N GLY A 419 31.54 -1.57 -14.80
CA GLY A 419 31.99 -1.83 -16.17
C GLY A 419 31.09 -2.75 -17.00
N ILE A 420 29.82 -2.93 -16.61
CA ILE A 420 28.87 -3.65 -17.47
C ILE A 420 28.45 -2.76 -18.63
N THR A 421 28.70 -3.22 -19.85
CA THR A 421 28.40 -2.48 -21.09
C THR A 421 27.29 -3.12 -21.93
N GLN A 422 26.69 -4.22 -21.44
CA GLN A 422 25.62 -4.94 -22.14
C GLN A 422 24.38 -5.04 -21.23
N GLU A 423 23.25 -4.50 -21.68
CA GLU A 423 21.99 -4.47 -20.92
C GLU A 423 21.46 -5.89 -20.60
N ASP A 424 21.53 -6.80 -21.58
CA ASP A 424 21.08 -8.19 -21.43
C ASP A 424 21.89 -8.93 -20.35
N GLU A 425 23.17 -8.59 -20.21
CA GLU A 425 24.00 -9.17 -19.16
C GLU A 425 23.54 -8.69 -17.79
N LEU A 426 23.38 -7.38 -17.60
CA LEU A 426 22.94 -6.81 -16.33
C LEU A 426 21.54 -7.30 -15.96
N HIS A 427 20.62 -7.32 -16.94
CA HIS A 427 19.27 -7.87 -16.81
C HIS A 427 19.31 -9.28 -16.25
N ARG A 428 20.06 -10.19 -16.90
CA ARG A 428 20.16 -11.59 -16.48
C ARG A 428 20.75 -11.72 -15.08
N MET A 429 21.74 -10.89 -14.75
CA MET A 429 22.34 -10.88 -13.41
C MET A 429 21.33 -10.45 -12.34
N LEU A 430 20.59 -9.36 -12.56
CA LEU A 430 19.58 -8.87 -11.65
C LEU A 430 18.43 -9.86 -11.49
N PHE A 431 17.92 -10.41 -12.59
CA PHE A 431 16.86 -11.40 -12.58
C PHE A 431 17.24 -12.66 -11.79
N GLN A 432 18.49 -13.10 -11.94
CA GLN A 432 19.00 -14.22 -11.14
C GLN A 432 19.12 -13.84 -9.66
N ALA A 433 19.70 -12.68 -9.36
CA ALA A 433 19.89 -12.21 -7.98
C ALA A 433 18.56 -12.05 -7.22
N THR A 434 17.51 -11.53 -7.87
CA THR A 434 16.19 -11.37 -7.25
C THR A 434 15.47 -12.71 -7.04
N LYS A 435 15.67 -13.69 -7.92
CA LYS A 435 15.06 -15.03 -7.75
C LYS A 435 15.78 -15.92 -6.73
N ASP A 436 17.09 -15.79 -6.61
CA ASP A 436 17.92 -16.65 -5.75
C ASP A 436 17.99 -16.16 -4.28
N SER A 437 17.41 -15.00 -3.94
CA SER A 437 17.60 -14.30 -2.65
C SER A 437 16.51 -14.55 -1.59
N LEU A 438 16.08 -15.81 -1.41
CA LEU A 438 15.09 -16.15 -0.38
C LEU A 438 15.71 -16.20 1.04
N GLY A 439 15.57 -15.11 1.79
CA GLY A 439 15.87 -14.99 3.23
C GLY A 439 17.18 -14.26 3.57
N PHE A 440 17.52 -14.18 4.86
CA PHE A 440 18.70 -13.44 5.36
C PHE A 440 19.91 -14.33 5.71
N GLY A 441 19.95 -15.57 5.20
CA GLY A 441 21.10 -16.46 5.33
C GLY A 441 22.03 -16.39 4.13
N LYS A 442 23.35 -16.50 4.34
CA LYS A 442 24.31 -16.74 3.25
C LYS A 442 23.88 -17.99 2.48
N VAL A 443 23.58 -17.84 1.19
CA VAL A 443 23.51 -18.98 0.26
C VAL A 443 24.90 -19.61 0.15
#